data_AF-A0A2G9NR22-F1
#
_entry.id   AF-A0A2G9NR22-F1
#
_cell.length_a   1.000
_cell.length_b   1.000
_cell.length_c   1.000
_cell.angle_alpha   90.00
_cell.angle_beta   90.00
_cell.angle_gamma   90.00
#
_symmetry.space_group_name_H-M   'P 1'
#
loop_
_entity.id
_entity.type
_entity.pdbx_description
1 polymer ?
#
loop_
_entity_poly.entity_id
_entity_poly.type
_entity_poly.pdbx_seq_one_letter_code
_entity_poly.pdbx_strand_id
1 'polypeptide(L)'
;MCFTPLASITTAIIEFIIATYLFYRIKDKKLYPLAIFILLLGLYQFTEFMLCTSINQIIWARIGFATYTFMPLLMYQFFINASGNKIKNYLYLIPFFFSSLALFYPNFIKYTSCNLLHVTVESIVFNQNLILMLLYLAYYFYCPVYGVYIFSKKMNYSNMDLSKKLSFMAAPFALLLSLAYYLWSTIIEKDQIQTWLHTSILILVSILILVLLSSLLIKKSKKLFYQTNSLILGTAGVTIVTLHYLVPNISLNYASIFCQFAIIYGFAALFLINSLDGKMPKA
;
A
#
# COMPACT_ATOMS: atom_id res chain seq x y z
N MET A 1 7.77 -4.37 5.63
CA MET A 1 8.79 -4.70 6.62
C MET A 1 9.24 -3.44 7.37
N CYS A 2 8.47 -3.08 8.40
CA CYS A 2 8.85 -2.09 9.39
C CYS A 2 10.24 -2.38 9.95
N PHE A 3 11.00 -1.31 10.18
CA PHE A 3 12.42 -1.39 10.54
C PHE A 3 12.66 -2.13 11.85
N THR A 4 11.83 -1.91 12.88
CA THR A 4 12.00 -2.56 14.18
C THR A 4 10.72 -3.25 14.66
N PRO A 5 10.82 -4.33 15.45
CA PRO A 5 9.64 -4.97 16.04
C PRO A 5 8.76 -3.97 16.80
N LEU A 6 9.38 -3.01 17.50
CA LEU A 6 8.67 -1.96 18.23
C LEU A 6 7.87 -1.03 17.29
N ALA A 7 8.46 -0.59 16.18
CA ALA A 7 7.75 0.23 15.20
C ALA A 7 6.60 -0.54 14.54
N SER A 8 6.82 -1.82 14.23
CA SER A 8 5.83 -2.71 13.64
C SER A 8 4.61 -2.91 14.55
N ILE A 9 4.83 -3.25 15.83
CA ILE A 9 3.72 -3.42 16.78
C ILE A 9 2.99 -2.10 17.07
N THR A 10 3.72 -0.99 17.18
CA THR A 10 3.10 0.34 17.38
C THR A 10 2.21 0.71 16.21
N THR A 11 2.69 0.47 14.97
CA THR A 11 1.91 0.71 13.75
C THR A 11 0.67 -0.20 13.70
N ALA A 12 0.83 -1.49 14.01
CA ALA A 12 -0.29 -2.43 14.09
C ALA A 12 -1.39 -1.96 15.06
N ILE A 13 -1.01 -1.53 16.26
CA ILE A 13 -1.95 -0.99 17.26
C ILE A 13 -2.69 0.23 16.71
N ILE A 14 -1.96 1.19 16.13
CA ILE A 14 -2.58 2.40 15.54
C ILE A 14 -3.55 2.02 14.43
N GLU A 15 -3.18 1.11 13.52
CA GLU A 15 -4.02 0.67 12.42
C GLU A 15 -5.26 -0.09 12.91
N PHE A 16 -5.15 -0.91 13.96
CA PHE A 16 -6.32 -1.55 14.58
C PHE A 16 -7.26 -0.54 15.22
N ILE A 17 -6.74 0.48 15.91
CA ILE A 17 -7.56 1.57 16.48
C ILE A 17 -8.27 2.33 15.36
N ILE A 18 -7.54 2.73 14.31
CA ILE A 18 -8.13 3.44 13.15
C ILE A 18 -9.18 2.56 12.47
N ALA A 19 -8.88 1.31 12.16
CA ALA A 19 -9.83 0.39 11.52
C ALA A 19 -11.11 0.24 12.35
N THR A 20 -10.98 0.05 13.67
CA THR A 20 -12.12 -0.04 14.60
C THR A 20 -12.96 1.24 14.59
N TYR A 21 -12.30 2.40 14.67
CA TYR A 21 -12.95 3.69 14.56
C TYR A 21 -13.69 3.85 13.21
N LEU A 22 -13.09 3.41 12.11
CA LEU A 22 -13.72 3.47 10.79
C LEU A 22 -14.93 2.54 10.69
N PHE A 23 -14.87 1.31 11.21
CA PHE A 23 -16.04 0.43 11.26
C PHE A 23 -17.20 1.04 12.05
N TYR A 24 -16.89 1.73 13.16
CA TYR A 24 -17.89 2.44 13.95
C TYR A 24 -18.45 3.67 13.21
N ARG A 25 -17.61 4.44 12.51
CA ARG A 25 -17.99 5.72 11.90
C ARG A 25 -18.67 5.61 10.54
N ILE A 26 -18.24 4.65 9.70
CA ILE A 26 -18.75 4.49 8.34
C ILE A 26 -20.18 3.95 8.38
N LYS A 27 -21.13 4.74 7.88
CA LYS A 27 -22.53 4.29 7.74
C LYS A 27 -22.81 3.57 6.41
N ASP A 28 -22.14 4.00 5.33
CA ASP A 28 -22.30 3.35 4.03
C ASP A 28 -21.39 2.12 3.89
N LYS A 29 -22.02 0.94 3.82
CA LYS A 29 -21.34 -0.35 3.63
C LYS A 29 -20.45 -0.40 2.39
N LYS A 30 -20.68 0.46 1.38
CA LYS A 30 -19.82 0.58 0.19
C LYS A 30 -18.37 0.96 0.55
N LEU A 31 -18.15 1.66 1.67
CA LEU A 31 -16.84 2.10 2.13
C LEU A 31 -16.16 1.13 3.11
N TYR A 32 -16.84 0.05 3.55
CA TYR A 32 -16.24 -0.96 4.43
C TYR A 32 -14.95 -1.61 3.91
N PRO A 33 -14.74 -1.80 2.58
CA PRO A 33 -13.47 -2.31 2.08
C PRO A 33 -12.25 -1.47 2.51
N LEU A 34 -12.42 -0.16 2.75
CA LEU A 34 -11.34 0.70 3.26
C LEU A 34 -11.00 0.38 4.72
N ALA A 35 -12.01 0.16 5.57
CA ALA A 35 -11.79 -0.26 6.96
C ALA A 35 -11.15 -1.65 7.04
N ILE A 36 -11.61 -2.59 6.20
CA ILE A 36 -11.01 -3.93 6.08
C ILE A 36 -9.56 -3.84 5.57
N PHE A 37 -9.30 -2.97 4.59
CA PHE A 37 -7.94 -2.75 4.08
C PHE A 37 -6.99 -2.27 5.19
N ILE A 38 -7.41 -1.30 6.02
CA ILE A 38 -6.60 -0.81 7.14
C ILE A 38 -6.45 -1.89 8.22
N LEU A 39 -7.49 -2.68 8.47
CA LEU A 39 -7.40 -3.83 9.39
C LEU A 39 -6.35 -4.85 8.90
N LEU A 40 -6.34 -5.17 7.59
CA LEU A 40 -5.34 -6.07 7.02
C LEU A 40 -3.94 -5.45 7.03
N LEU A 41 -3.80 -4.13 6.89
CA LEU A 41 -2.52 -3.46 7.10
C LEU A 41 -2.02 -3.69 8.53
N GLY A 42 -2.87 -3.46 9.54
CA GLY A 42 -2.52 -3.71 10.93
C GLY A 42 -2.17 -5.16 11.21
N LEU A 43 -2.91 -6.10 10.62
CA LEU A 43 -2.62 -7.54 10.74
C LEU A 43 -1.28 -7.89 10.08
N TYR A 44 -1.00 -7.31 8.91
CA TYR A 44 0.27 -7.49 8.23
C TYR A 44 1.43 -6.95 9.08
N GLN A 45 1.31 -5.76 9.67
CA GLN A 45 2.30 -5.24 10.62
C GLN A 45 2.48 -6.18 11.81
N PHE A 46 1.38 -6.66 12.39
CA PHE A 46 1.46 -7.64 13.48
C PHE A 46 2.21 -8.91 13.06
N THR A 47 2.00 -9.42 11.85
CA THR A 47 2.75 -10.59 11.36
C THR A 47 4.25 -10.32 11.23
N GLU A 48 4.66 -9.10 10.91
CA GLU A 48 6.09 -8.74 10.85
C GLU A 48 6.71 -8.70 12.26
N PHE A 49 6.01 -8.11 13.23
CA PHE A 49 6.42 -8.18 14.63
C PHE A 49 6.60 -9.63 15.10
N MET A 50 5.61 -10.49 14.80
CA MET A 50 5.66 -11.90 15.16
C MET A 50 6.76 -12.67 14.41
N LEU A 51 7.04 -12.33 13.16
CA LEU A 51 8.14 -12.92 12.40
C LEU A 51 9.50 -12.66 13.08
N CYS A 52 9.68 -11.49 13.68
CA CYS A 52 10.92 -11.14 14.38
C CYS A 52 11.02 -11.66 15.82
N THR A 53 9.90 -11.92 16.49
CA THR A 53 9.88 -12.22 17.94
C THR A 53 9.43 -13.65 18.27
N SER A 54 8.74 -14.33 17.35
CA SER A 54 8.25 -15.69 17.54
C SER A 54 9.30 -16.73 17.18
N ILE A 55 9.22 -17.89 17.84
CA ILE A 55 9.98 -19.10 17.47
C ILE A 55 9.53 -19.61 16.09
N ASN A 56 8.24 -19.47 15.75
CA ASN A 56 7.67 -20.00 14.52
C ASN A 56 7.56 -18.95 13.40
N GLN A 57 8.71 -18.47 12.93
CA GLN A 57 8.81 -17.40 11.93
C GLN A 57 8.15 -17.77 10.59
N ILE A 58 8.26 -19.04 10.18
CA ILE A 58 7.73 -19.56 8.91
C ILE A 58 6.21 -19.42 8.85
N ILE A 59 5.49 -19.76 9.93
CA ILE A 59 4.02 -19.63 9.97
C ILE A 59 3.62 -18.16 9.83
N TRP A 60 4.29 -17.26 10.57
CA TRP A 60 3.98 -15.83 10.50
C TRP A 60 4.27 -15.22 9.14
N ALA A 61 5.34 -15.66 8.46
CA ALA A 61 5.61 -15.25 7.09
C ALA A 61 4.50 -15.70 6.11
N ARG A 62 3.95 -16.91 6.26
CA ARG A 62 2.83 -17.39 5.44
C ARG A 62 1.55 -16.61 5.70
N ILE A 63 1.22 -16.34 6.97
CA ILE A 63 0.05 -15.55 7.35
C ILE A 63 0.21 -14.11 6.83
N GLY A 64 1.39 -13.52 6.96
CA GLY A 64 1.70 -12.18 6.45
C GLY A 64 1.52 -12.11 4.93
N PHE A 65 2.06 -13.10 4.20
CA PHE A 65 1.86 -13.21 2.75
C PHE A 65 0.37 -13.33 2.37
N ALA A 66 -0.37 -14.21 3.04
CA ALA A 66 -1.81 -14.39 2.80
C ALA A 66 -2.59 -13.09 3.07
N THR A 67 -2.30 -12.41 4.18
CA THR A 67 -2.91 -11.13 4.55
C THR A 67 -2.66 -10.07 3.48
N TYR A 68 -1.40 -9.93 3.07
CA TYR A 68 -0.96 -8.98 2.05
C TYR A 68 -1.60 -9.23 0.69
N THR A 69 -1.81 -10.50 0.33
CA THR A 69 -2.40 -10.92 -0.94
C THR A 69 -3.82 -10.37 -1.16
N PHE A 70 -4.61 -10.13 -0.11
CA PHE A 70 -5.95 -9.56 -0.22
C PHE A 70 -5.98 -8.04 -0.42
N MET A 71 -4.90 -7.34 -0.10
CA MET A 71 -4.85 -5.87 -0.11
C MET A 71 -5.14 -5.25 -1.49
N PRO A 72 -4.56 -5.72 -2.61
CA PRO A 72 -4.82 -5.14 -3.94
C PRO A 72 -6.30 -5.22 -4.33
N LEU A 73 -6.97 -6.34 -4.02
CA LEU A 73 -8.37 -6.54 -4.33
C LEU A 73 -9.29 -5.67 -3.48
N LEU A 74 -9.01 -5.50 -2.18
CA LEU A 74 -9.78 -4.60 -1.31
C LEU A 74 -9.65 -3.14 -1.76
N MET A 75 -8.46 -2.73 -2.15
CA MET A 75 -8.23 -1.40 -2.71
C MET A 75 -9.01 -1.21 -4.02
N TYR A 76 -8.98 -2.20 -4.92
CA TYR A 76 -9.81 -2.21 -6.12
C TYR A 76 -11.30 -2.11 -5.80
N GLN A 77 -11.79 -2.96 -4.88
CA GLN A 77 -13.19 -2.97 -4.44
C GLN A 77 -13.61 -1.62 -3.87
N PHE A 78 -12.77 -1.00 -3.05
CA PHE A 78 -13.02 0.33 -2.50
C PHE A 78 -13.27 1.36 -3.61
N PHE A 79 -12.36 1.45 -4.59
CA PHE A 79 -12.49 2.40 -5.70
C PHE A 79 -13.70 2.11 -6.60
N ILE A 80 -13.99 0.83 -6.86
CA ILE A 80 -15.17 0.41 -7.63
C ILE A 80 -16.46 0.79 -6.91
N ASN A 81 -16.57 0.49 -5.62
CA ASN A 81 -17.73 0.83 -4.80
C ASN A 81 -17.91 2.36 -4.69
N ALA A 82 -16.82 3.09 -4.48
CA ALA A 82 -16.83 4.55 -4.43
C ALA A 82 -17.21 5.19 -5.78
N SER A 83 -17.01 4.48 -6.90
CA SER A 83 -17.49 4.88 -8.23
C SER A 83 -18.96 4.53 -8.50
N GLY A 84 -19.66 3.91 -7.53
CA GLY A 84 -21.04 3.45 -7.65
C GLY A 84 -21.21 2.12 -8.40
N ASN A 85 -20.12 1.41 -8.70
CA ASN A 85 -20.13 0.09 -9.32
C ASN A 85 -20.03 -1.01 -8.27
N LYS A 86 -20.35 -2.25 -8.66
CA LYS A 86 -20.14 -3.44 -7.83
C LYS A 86 -18.97 -4.26 -8.37
N ILE A 87 -18.15 -4.81 -7.47
CA ILE A 87 -17.12 -5.77 -7.82
C ILE A 87 -17.74 -7.10 -8.27
N LYS A 88 -17.08 -7.81 -9.18
CA LYS A 88 -17.50 -9.15 -9.59
C LYS A 88 -16.90 -10.20 -8.65
N ASN A 89 -17.73 -11.10 -8.12
CA ASN A 89 -17.33 -12.06 -7.08
C ASN A 89 -16.19 -13.01 -7.48
N TYR A 90 -16.05 -13.34 -8.77
CA TYR A 90 -14.97 -14.23 -9.21
C TYR A 90 -13.57 -13.64 -9.02
N LEU A 91 -13.44 -12.31 -8.88
CA LEU A 91 -12.14 -11.67 -8.65
C LEU A 91 -11.53 -12.05 -7.28
N TYR A 92 -12.35 -12.49 -6.32
CA TYR A 92 -11.86 -13.00 -5.03
C TYR A 92 -11.13 -14.34 -5.18
N LEU A 93 -11.37 -15.10 -6.24
CA LEU A 93 -10.67 -16.37 -6.46
C LEU A 93 -9.16 -16.20 -6.58
N ILE A 94 -8.70 -15.04 -7.09
CA ILE A 94 -7.27 -14.75 -7.27
C ILE A 94 -6.54 -14.69 -5.93
N PRO A 95 -6.89 -13.79 -4.97
CA PRO A 95 -6.22 -13.78 -3.68
C PRO A 95 -6.48 -15.03 -2.86
N PHE A 96 -7.64 -15.68 -2.99
CA PHE A 96 -7.87 -16.98 -2.34
C PHE A 96 -6.90 -18.05 -2.84
N PHE A 97 -6.65 -18.12 -4.15
CA PHE A 97 -5.70 -19.06 -4.74
C PHE A 97 -4.28 -18.83 -4.20
N PHE A 98 -3.77 -17.59 -4.28
CA PHE A 98 -2.41 -17.29 -3.79
C PHE A 98 -2.27 -17.43 -2.27
N SER A 99 -3.29 -17.08 -1.50
CA SER A 99 -3.28 -17.27 -0.04
C SER A 99 -3.32 -18.75 0.33
N SER A 100 -4.12 -19.55 -0.37
CA SER A 100 -4.17 -21.00 -0.16
C SER A 100 -2.83 -21.63 -0.51
N LEU A 101 -2.22 -21.20 -1.62
CA LEU A 101 -0.88 -21.64 -2.00
C LEU A 101 0.15 -21.32 -0.90
N ALA A 102 0.12 -20.10 -0.35
CA ALA A 102 1.05 -19.72 0.71
C ALA A 102 0.85 -20.50 2.02
N LEU A 103 -0.40 -20.78 2.40
CA LEU A 103 -0.72 -21.45 3.66
C LEU A 103 -0.47 -22.96 3.58
N PHE A 104 -0.91 -23.60 2.49
CA PHE A 104 -0.98 -25.07 2.40
C PHE A 104 0.17 -25.70 1.60
N TYR A 105 0.88 -24.95 0.74
CA TYR A 105 2.01 -25.52 0.00
C TYR A 105 3.20 -25.80 0.96
N PRO A 106 3.73 -27.03 0.99
CA PRO A 106 4.85 -27.37 1.87
C PRO A 106 6.08 -26.55 1.47
N ASN A 107 6.82 -26.06 2.47
CA ASN A 107 8.01 -25.23 2.26
C ASN A 107 7.79 -24.00 1.36
N PHE A 108 6.57 -23.43 1.33
CA PHE A 108 6.30 -22.21 0.56
C PHE A 108 7.32 -21.09 0.84
N ILE A 109 7.69 -20.94 2.11
CA ILE A 109 8.78 -20.08 2.59
C ILE A 109 10.01 -20.95 2.86
N LYS A 110 11.14 -20.59 2.23
CA LYS A 110 12.44 -21.27 2.39
C LYS A 110 13.22 -20.72 3.57
N TYR A 111 13.24 -19.40 3.67
CA TYR A 111 14.09 -18.68 4.60
C TYR A 111 13.40 -17.39 5.04
N THR A 112 13.55 -17.09 6.32
CA THR A 112 13.13 -15.84 6.93
C THR A 112 14.28 -15.28 7.75
N SER A 113 14.60 -14.00 7.59
CA SER A 113 15.46 -13.31 8.53
C SER A 113 14.83 -12.00 8.97
N CYS A 114 15.06 -11.64 10.23
CA CYS A 114 14.74 -10.33 10.73
C CYS A 114 16.06 -9.63 11.08
N ASN A 115 16.36 -8.58 10.34
CA ASN A 115 17.45 -7.66 10.59
C ASN A 115 16.88 -6.34 11.09
N LEU A 116 17.74 -5.51 11.70
CA LEU A 116 17.34 -4.28 12.39
C LEU A 116 16.66 -3.22 11.50
N LEU A 117 16.68 -3.40 10.18
CA LEU A 117 16.06 -2.50 9.21
C LEU A 117 15.17 -3.19 8.18
N HIS A 118 15.21 -4.52 8.12
CA HIS A 118 14.52 -5.26 7.07
C HIS A 118 14.21 -6.67 7.51
N VAL A 119 13.09 -7.18 7.01
CA VAL A 119 12.73 -8.58 7.12
C VAL A 119 12.83 -9.18 5.73
N THR A 120 13.61 -10.25 5.60
CA THR A 120 13.69 -11.00 4.36
C THR A 120 12.78 -12.22 4.45
N VAL A 121 12.08 -12.49 3.36
CA VAL A 121 11.24 -13.68 3.20
C VAL A 121 11.48 -14.22 1.80
N GLU A 122 12.09 -15.40 1.72
CA GLU A 122 12.35 -16.06 0.44
C GLU A 122 11.27 -17.13 0.18
N SER A 123 10.55 -17.01 -0.94
CA SER A 123 9.55 -17.99 -1.37
C SER A 123 10.13 -18.96 -2.38
N ILE A 124 10.02 -20.27 -2.12
CA ILE A 124 10.45 -21.31 -3.06
C ILE A 124 9.63 -21.24 -4.35
N VAL A 125 8.32 -21.07 -4.20
CA VAL A 125 7.36 -21.13 -5.30
C VAL A 125 7.60 -20.03 -6.32
N PHE A 126 7.84 -18.80 -5.88
CA PHE A 126 8.12 -17.70 -6.81
C PHE A 126 9.53 -17.75 -7.39
N ASN A 127 10.51 -18.25 -6.64
CA ASN A 127 11.88 -18.43 -7.15
C ASN A 127 11.96 -19.53 -8.23
N GLN A 128 11.12 -20.57 -8.13
CA GLN A 128 11.11 -21.67 -9.09
C GLN A 128 10.17 -21.46 -10.28
N ASN A 129 9.11 -20.65 -10.12
CA ASN A 129 8.08 -20.47 -11.14
C ASN A 129 7.91 -18.98 -11.50
N LEU A 130 8.68 -18.54 -12.50
CA LEU A 130 8.63 -17.18 -13.03
C LEU A 130 7.22 -16.76 -13.47
N ILE A 131 6.46 -17.67 -14.11
CA ILE A 131 5.11 -17.36 -14.61
C ILE A 131 4.19 -17.02 -13.45
N LEU A 132 4.22 -17.82 -12.39
CA LEU A 132 3.39 -17.59 -11.21
C LEU A 132 3.76 -16.28 -10.49
N MET A 133 5.04 -15.95 -10.43
CA MET A 133 5.51 -14.65 -9.92
C MET A 133 5.01 -13.49 -10.78
N LEU A 134 5.10 -13.60 -12.10
CA LEU A 134 4.59 -12.59 -13.02
C LEU A 134 3.07 -12.41 -12.92
N LEU A 135 2.30 -13.50 -12.78
CA LEU A 135 0.86 -13.44 -12.55
C LEU A 135 0.52 -12.75 -11.22
N TYR A 136 1.26 -13.06 -10.16
CA TYR A 136 1.08 -12.42 -8.86
C TYR A 136 1.37 -10.91 -8.92
N LEU A 137 2.50 -10.53 -9.55
CA LEU A 137 2.86 -9.13 -9.77
C LEU A 137 1.82 -8.41 -10.63
N ALA A 138 1.38 -9.02 -11.73
CA ALA A 138 0.36 -8.46 -12.61
C ALA A 138 -0.94 -8.20 -11.84
N TYR A 139 -1.39 -9.15 -11.01
CA TYR A 139 -2.54 -8.96 -10.11
C TYR A 139 -2.32 -7.79 -9.15
N TYR A 140 -1.15 -7.74 -8.50
CA TYR A 140 -0.81 -6.72 -7.49
C TYR A 140 -0.84 -5.31 -8.08
N PHE A 141 -0.43 -5.13 -9.33
CA PHE A 141 -0.47 -3.84 -10.04
C PHE A 141 -1.81 -3.54 -10.69
N TYR A 142 -2.38 -4.52 -11.39
CA TYR A 142 -3.57 -4.33 -12.21
C TYR A 142 -4.76 -3.89 -11.35
N CYS A 143 -5.02 -4.56 -10.22
CA CYS A 143 -6.19 -4.29 -9.40
C CYS A 143 -6.22 -2.83 -8.87
N PRO A 144 -5.21 -2.32 -8.15
CA PRO A 144 -5.24 -0.94 -7.67
C PRO A 144 -5.28 0.09 -8.79
N VAL A 145 -4.45 -0.07 -9.84
CA VAL A 145 -4.36 0.89 -10.95
C VAL A 145 -5.68 0.97 -11.71
N TYR A 146 -6.28 -0.17 -12.03
CA TYR A 146 -7.55 -0.22 -12.74
C TYR A 146 -8.71 0.32 -11.88
N GLY A 147 -8.68 0.08 -10.57
CA GLY A 147 -9.63 0.66 -9.61
C GLY A 147 -9.59 2.18 -9.61
N VAL A 148 -8.39 2.76 -9.46
CA VAL A 148 -8.17 4.20 -9.51
C VAL A 148 -8.60 4.78 -10.86
N TYR A 149 -8.31 4.09 -11.97
CA TYR A 149 -8.73 4.51 -13.31
C TYR A 149 -10.26 4.63 -13.43
N ILE A 150 -11.00 3.58 -13.06
CA ILE A 150 -12.47 3.60 -13.11
C ILE A 150 -13.05 4.68 -12.20
N PHE A 151 -12.53 4.76 -10.98
CA PHE A 151 -12.95 5.76 -10.01
C PHE A 151 -12.75 7.17 -10.55
N SER A 152 -11.55 7.47 -11.07
CA SER A 152 -11.22 8.77 -11.66
C SER A 152 -12.08 9.12 -12.87
N LYS A 153 -12.43 8.14 -13.71
CA LYS A 153 -13.28 8.37 -14.90
C LYS A 153 -14.71 8.76 -14.52
N LYS A 154 -15.25 8.20 -13.44
CA LYS A 154 -16.64 8.45 -13.01
C LYS A 154 -16.79 9.63 -12.05
N MET A 155 -15.71 10.06 -11.39
CA MET A 155 -15.80 11.11 -10.40
C MET A 155 -16.00 12.49 -11.03
N ASN A 156 -17.05 13.20 -10.62
CA ASN A 156 -17.34 14.52 -11.15
C ASN A 156 -16.53 15.61 -10.42
N TYR A 157 -15.25 15.75 -10.80
CA TYR A 157 -14.24 16.61 -10.13
C TYR A 157 -14.61 18.09 -9.96
N SER A 158 -15.59 18.61 -10.71
CA SER A 158 -16.00 20.02 -10.59
C SER A 158 -16.66 20.33 -9.25
N ASN A 159 -17.27 19.33 -8.62
CA ASN A 159 -18.06 19.52 -7.41
C ASN A 159 -17.35 19.02 -6.14
N MET A 160 -16.08 18.61 -6.26
CA MET A 160 -15.30 18.12 -5.13
C MET A 160 -14.55 19.26 -4.45
N ASP A 161 -14.69 19.31 -3.12
CA ASP A 161 -13.91 20.20 -2.28
C ASP A 161 -12.42 19.89 -2.38
N LEU A 162 -11.60 20.93 -2.19
CA LEU A 162 -10.15 20.88 -2.32
C LEU A 162 -9.51 19.80 -1.42
N SER A 163 -10.01 19.65 -0.20
CA SER A 163 -9.53 18.64 0.77
C SER A 163 -9.68 17.21 0.25
N LYS A 164 -10.74 16.93 -0.53
CA LYS A 164 -10.98 15.59 -1.11
C LYS A 164 -9.96 15.31 -2.19
N LYS A 165 -9.75 16.28 -3.08
CA LYS A 165 -8.77 16.18 -4.17
C LYS A 165 -7.36 15.94 -3.62
N LEU A 166 -7.01 16.63 -2.53
CA LEU A 166 -5.75 16.43 -1.79
C LEU A 166 -5.62 15.02 -1.21
N SER A 167 -6.64 14.53 -0.52
CA SER A 167 -6.63 13.17 0.06
C SER A 167 -6.44 12.10 -1.03
N PHE A 168 -7.10 12.24 -2.18
CA PHE A 168 -6.92 11.31 -3.32
C PHE A 168 -5.55 11.42 -4.00
N MET A 169 -4.89 12.58 -3.98
CA MET A 169 -3.53 12.74 -4.54
C MET A 169 -2.44 12.32 -3.57
N ALA A 170 -2.67 12.43 -2.26
CA ALA A 170 -1.67 12.13 -1.25
C ALA A 170 -1.18 10.67 -1.34
N ALA A 171 -2.07 9.72 -1.59
CA ALA A 171 -1.75 8.30 -1.67
C ALA A 171 -0.79 7.92 -2.83
N PRO A 172 -1.06 8.27 -4.11
CA PRO A 172 -0.13 8.00 -5.21
C PRO A 172 1.18 8.79 -5.07
N PHE A 173 1.14 10.02 -4.53
CA PHE A 173 2.36 10.82 -4.33
C PHE A 173 3.26 10.24 -3.24
N ALA A 174 2.68 9.84 -2.11
CA ALA A 174 3.38 9.14 -1.03
C ALA A 174 4.10 7.90 -1.57
N LEU A 175 3.44 7.13 -2.44
CA LEU A 175 4.01 5.97 -3.09
C LEU A 175 5.18 6.33 -4.02
N LEU A 176 5.07 7.38 -4.82
CA LEU A 176 6.20 7.84 -5.66
C LEU A 176 7.41 8.29 -4.84
N LEU A 177 7.15 9.03 -3.76
CA LEU A 177 8.20 9.53 -2.87
C LEU A 177 8.91 8.38 -2.15
N SER A 178 8.14 7.35 -1.77
CA SER A 178 8.67 6.11 -1.19
C SER A 178 9.64 5.41 -2.14
N LEU A 179 9.33 5.38 -3.44
CA LEU A 179 10.18 4.78 -4.47
C LEU A 179 11.42 5.61 -4.78
N ALA A 180 11.29 6.95 -4.81
CA ALA A 180 12.44 7.84 -4.94
C ALA A 180 13.43 7.67 -3.77
N TYR A 181 12.92 7.53 -2.55
CA TYR A 181 13.73 7.24 -1.38
C TYR A 181 14.41 5.88 -1.49
N TYR A 182 13.69 4.86 -1.96
CA TYR A 182 14.29 3.54 -2.19
C TYR A 182 15.52 3.64 -3.09
N LEU A 183 15.36 4.26 -4.25
CA LEU A 183 16.46 4.46 -5.21
C LEU A 183 17.63 5.22 -4.58
N TRP A 184 17.35 6.28 -3.83
CA TRP A 184 18.38 7.06 -3.14
C TRP A 184 19.13 6.22 -2.10
N SER A 185 18.42 5.44 -1.29
CA SER A 185 19.00 4.57 -0.26
C SER A 185 19.88 3.47 -0.84
N THR A 186 19.54 2.96 -2.03
CA THR A 186 20.36 1.94 -2.70
C THR A 186 21.65 2.49 -3.30
N ILE A 187 21.72 3.79 -3.58
CA ILE A 187 22.89 4.43 -4.20
C ILE A 187 23.91 4.88 -3.15
N ILE A 188 23.47 5.21 -1.94
CA ILE A 188 24.33 5.74 -0.87
C ILE A 188 24.57 4.65 0.19
N GLU A 189 25.65 3.89 0.03
CA GLU A 189 26.10 2.82 0.95
C GLU A 189 26.53 3.31 2.36
N LYS A 190 26.33 4.58 2.74
CA LYS A 190 26.85 5.14 4.00
C LYS A 190 25.78 5.32 5.07
N ASP A 191 26.09 4.79 6.25
CA ASP A 191 25.38 4.91 7.54
C ASP A 191 23.85 4.91 7.47
N GLN A 192 23.29 3.71 7.54
CA GLN A 192 21.87 3.44 7.34
C GLN A 192 20.95 4.24 8.29
N ILE A 193 21.40 4.58 9.49
CA ILE A 193 20.58 5.27 10.51
C ILE A 193 20.43 6.76 10.21
N GLN A 194 21.54 7.46 9.94
CA GLN A 194 21.51 8.91 9.73
C GLN A 194 20.87 9.26 8.38
N THR A 195 21.16 8.44 7.37
CA THR A 195 20.50 8.49 6.05
C THR A 195 19.00 8.25 6.19
N TRP A 196 18.55 7.30 7.02
CA TRP A 196 17.13 7.08 7.31
C TRP A 196 16.44 8.27 8.00
N LEU A 197 17.08 8.91 8.99
CA LEU A 197 16.51 10.05 9.70
C LEU A 197 16.33 11.27 8.76
N HIS A 198 17.38 11.62 8.02
CA HIS A 198 17.37 12.78 7.13
C HIS A 198 16.36 12.61 5.99
N THR A 199 16.24 11.39 5.48
CA THR A 199 15.29 11.06 4.42
C THR A 199 13.85 11.00 4.92
N SER A 200 13.59 10.50 6.13
CA SER A 200 12.25 10.54 6.74
C SER A 200 11.76 11.98 6.93
N ILE A 201 12.66 12.88 7.38
CA ILE A 201 12.37 14.32 7.49
C ILE A 201 12.12 14.93 6.11
N LEU A 202 12.97 14.64 5.12
CA LEU A 202 12.79 15.12 3.74
C LEU A 202 11.47 14.64 3.13
N ILE A 203 11.09 13.37 3.36
CA ILE A 203 9.83 12.77 2.91
C ILE A 203 8.65 13.52 3.51
N LEU A 204 8.65 13.71 4.84
CA LEU A 204 7.60 14.42 5.55
C LEU A 204 7.45 15.86 5.03
N VAL A 205 8.57 16.58 4.90
CA VAL A 205 8.60 17.96 4.39
C VAL A 205 8.13 18.03 2.94
N SER A 206 8.56 17.10 2.09
CA SER A 206 8.14 17.04 0.69
C SER A 206 6.65 16.76 0.56
N ILE A 207 6.10 15.84 1.35
CA ILE A 207 4.65 15.57 1.41
C ILE A 207 3.92 16.83 1.84
N LEU A 208 4.37 17.52 2.90
CA LEU A 208 3.75 18.75 3.36
C LEU A 208 3.77 19.85 2.29
N ILE A 209 4.91 20.07 1.63
CA ILE A 209 5.06 21.05 0.55
C ILE A 209 4.18 20.68 -0.65
N LEU A 210 4.10 19.41 -1.01
CA LEU A 210 3.29 18.96 -2.15
C LEU A 210 1.79 18.99 -1.85
N VAL A 211 1.38 18.67 -0.62
CA VAL A 211 0.01 18.90 -0.13
C VAL A 211 -0.31 20.40 -0.23
N LEU A 212 0.63 21.28 0.15
CA LEU A 212 0.49 22.72 -0.04
C LEU A 212 0.40 23.12 -1.52
N LEU A 213 1.31 22.69 -2.38
CA LEU A 213 1.35 23.06 -3.81
C LEU A 213 0.15 22.51 -4.59
N SER A 214 -0.22 21.26 -4.34
CA SER A 214 -1.41 20.67 -4.96
C SER A 214 -2.68 21.39 -4.49
N SER A 215 -2.74 21.84 -3.22
CA SER A 215 -3.84 22.69 -2.74
C SER A 215 -3.97 24.01 -3.55
N LEU A 216 -2.84 24.56 -4.00
CA LEU A 216 -2.79 25.81 -4.75
C LEU A 216 -3.07 25.61 -6.26
N LEU A 217 -2.54 24.55 -6.87
CA LEU A 217 -2.60 24.29 -8.32
C LEU A 217 -3.93 23.68 -8.79
N ILE A 218 -4.60 22.89 -7.94
CA ILE A 218 -5.86 22.19 -8.26
C ILE A 218 -7.02 23.13 -8.58
N LYS A 219 -6.88 24.43 -8.30
CA LYS A 219 -7.89 25.45 -8.61
C LYS A 219 -8.15 25.63 -10.12
N LYS A 220 -7.28 25.14 -11.02
CA LYS A 220 -7.29 25.55 -12.45
C LYS A 220 -7.67 24.51 -13.53
N SER A 221 -7.55 23.17 -13.37
CA SER A 221 -7.90 22.24 -14.48
C SER A 221 -8.08 20.75 -14.12
N LYS A 222 -9.19 20.14 -14.59
CA LYS A 222 -9.48 18.69 -14.48
C LYS A 222 -8.48 17.80 -15.26
N LYS A 223 -8.05 18.25 -16.44
CA LYS A 223 -7.14 17.48 -17.32
C LYS A 223 -5.76 17.30 -16.69
N LEU A 224 -5.28 18.35 -16.03
CA LEU A 224 -3.97 18.37 -15.38
C LEU A 224 -3.92 17.36 -14.21
N PHE A 225 -4.96 17.32 -13.38
CA PHE A 225 -5.07 16.36 -12.26
C PHE A 225 -4.95 14.89 -12.72
N TYR A 226 -5.66 14.53 -13.79
CA TYR A 226 -5.62 13.17 -14.34
C TYR A 226 -4.24 12.80 -14.88
N GLN A 227 -3.64 13.72 -15.64
CA GLN A 227 -2.30 13.52 -16.21
C GLN A 227 -1.26 13.37 -15.10
N THR A 228 -1.33 14.20 -14.06
CA THR A 228 -0.43 14.11 -12.90
C THR A 228 -0.58 12.77 -12.17
N ASN A 229 -1.78 12.35 -11.79
CA ASN A 229 -1.95 11.07 -11.08
C ASN A 229 -1.59 9.84 -11.93
N SER A 230 -1.92 9.86 -13.22
CA SER A 230 -1.57 8.76 -14.13
C SER A 230 -0.06 8.68 -14.35
N LEU A 231 0.60 9.84 -14.50
CA LEU A 231 2.06 9.91 -14.61
C LEU A 231 2.72 9.38 -13.33
N ILE A 232 2.22 9.77 -12.16
CA ILE A 232 2.73 9.32 -10.85
C ILE A 232 2.61 7.81 -10.67
N LEU A 233 1.44 7.23 -10.98
CA LEU A 233 1.24 5.79 -10.90
C LEU A 233 2.07 5.04 -11.95
N GLY A 234 2.20 5.60 -13.15
CA GLY A 234 3.01 5.06 -14.23
C GLY A 234 4.50 5.04 -13.88
N THR A 235 5.06 6.16 -13.41
CA THR A 235 6.45 6.25 -12.98
C THR A 235 6.74 5.37 -11.78
N ALA A 236 5.79 5.25 -10.84
CA ALA A 236 5.91 4.30 -9.74
C ALA A 236 5.97 2.85 -10.23
N GLY A 237 5.09 2.46 -11.16
CA GLY A 237 5.07 1.13 -11.75
C GLY A 237 6.35 0.80 -12.52
N VAL A 238 6.82 1.72 -13.38
CA VAL A 238 8.10 1.58 -14.11
C VAL A 238 9.24 1.42 -13.12
N THR A 239 9.32 2.28 -12.10
CA THR A 239 10.37 2.23 -11.07
C THR A 239 10.41 0.87 -10.37
N ILE A 240 9.26 0.31 -9.97
CA ILE A 240 9.24 -1.02 -9.34
C ILE A 240 9.72 -2.11 -10.31
N VAL A 241 9.35 -2.03 -11.59
CA VAL A 241 9.80 -2.99 -12.61
C VAL A 241 11.31 -2.87 -12.84
N THR A 242 11.85 -1.66 -13.01
CA THR A 242 13.30 -1.47 -13.16
C THR A 242 14.05 -1.92 -11.93
N LEU A 243 13.55 -1.65 -10.73
CA LEU A 243 14.17 -2.14 -9.49
C LEU A 243 14.14 -3.67 -9.43
N HIS A 244 13.04 -4.31 -9.81
CA HIS A 244 12.92 -5.76 -9.79
C HIS A 244 13.80 -6.46 -10.83
N TYR A 245 14.05 -5.84 -12.00
CA TYR A 245 14.85 -6.43 -13.08
C TYR A 245 16.33 -6.02 -13.08
N LEU A 246 16.69 -4.84 -12.60
CA LEU A 246 18.08 -4.35 -12.57
C LEU A 246 18.81 -4.73 -11.28
N VAL A 247 18.09 -4.87 -10.17
CA VAL A 247 18.67 -5.19 -8.86
C VAL A 247 18.78 -6.70 -8.51
N PRO A 248 18.24 -7.71 -9.25
CA PRO A 248 18.33 -9.11 -8.82
C PRO A 248 19.75 -9.68 -8.84
N ASN A 249 20.73 -8.97 -9.41
CA ASN A 249 22.16 -9.30 -9.32
C ASN A 249 22.84 -8.78 -8.05
N ILE A 250 22.16 -7.97 -7.23
CA ILE A 250 22.67 -7.46 -5.96
C ILE A 250 21.82 -8.11 -4.88
N SER A 251 22.43 -8.93 -4.04
CA SER A 251 21.81 -9.59 -2.88
C SER A 251 21.43 -8.55 -1.80
N LEU A 252 20.55 -7.61 -2.13
CA LEU A 252 20.19 -6.51 -1.27
C LEU A 252 18.99 -6.86 -0.41
N ASN A 253 19.31 -6.88 0.86
CA ASN A 253 18.43 -6.85 2.01
C ASN A 253 17.57 -5.56 2.03
N TYR A 254 16.28 -5.68 1.68
CA TYR A 254 15.38 -4.53 1.45
C TYR A 254 14.85 -3.87 2.73
N ALA A 255 15.24 -2.62 3.01
CA ALA A 255 14.52 -1.76 3.96
C ALA A 255 13.09 -1.48 3.46
N SER A 256 12.04 -1.82 4.24
CA SER A 256 10.68 -1.47 3.82
C SER A 256 10.29 -0.08 4.29
N ILE A 257 10.31 0.77 3.29
CA ILE A 257 9.87 2.16 3.31
C ILE A 257 8.36 2.26 3.60
N PHE A 258 7.57 1.21 3.32
CA PHE A 258 6.11 1.19 3.40
C PHE A 258 5.52 1.44 4.80
N CYS A 259 6.30 1.31 5.87
CA CYS A 259 5.77 1.42 7.23
C CYS A 259 5.47 2.83 7.72
N GLN A 260 6.22 3.84 7.29
CA GLN A 260 5.86 5.23 7.59
C GLN A 260 4.61 5.66 6.83
N PHE A 261 4.30 4.97 5.72
CA PHE A 261 3.14 5.25 4.89
C PHE A 261 1.85 4.66 5.44
N ALA A 262 1.89 3.62 6.28
CA ALA A 262 0.74 3.08 7.00
C ALA A 262 -0.05 4.16 7.75
N ILE A 263 0.67 4.98 8.54
CA ILE A 263 0.09 6.10 9.29
C ILE A 263 -0.50 7.15 8.32
N ILE A 264 0.22 7.44 7.23
CA ILE A 264 -0.24 8.38 6.19
C ILE A 264 -1.50 7.85 5.50
N TYR A 265 -1.59 6.56 5.20
CA TYR A 265 -2.78 5.92 4.63
C TYR A 265 -3.94 5.92 5.62
N GLY A 266 -3.69 5.69 6.91
CA GLY A 266 -4.68 5.80 7.97
C GLY A 266 -5.26 7.22 8.08
N PHE A 267 -4.40 8.24 8.13
CA PHE A 267 -4.84 9.64 8.11
C PHE A 267 -5.56 10.00 6.80
N ALA A 268 -5.03 9.61 5.65
CA ALA A 268 -5.66 9.84 4.36
C ALA A 268 -7.07 9.23 4.33
N ALA A 269 -7.24 8.02 4.86
CA ALA A 269 -8.54 7.36 4.98
C ALA A 269 -9.50 8.09 5.93
N LEU A 270 -9.02 8.58 7.08
CA LEU A 270 -9.81 9.40 7.99
C LEU A 270 -10.31 10.68 7.31
N PHE A 271 -9.43 11.39 6.61
CA PHE A 271 -9.81 12.56 5.82
C PHE A 271 -10.79 12.22 4.70
N LEU A 272 -10.58 11.08 4.04
CA LEU A 272 -11.42 10.62 2.95
C LEU A 272 -12.84 10.33 3.41
N ILE A 273 -12.99 9.64 4.54
CA ILE A 273 -14.31 9.26 5.08
C ILE A 273 -15.08 10.47 5.55
N ASN A 274 -14.45 11.38 6.31
CA ASN A 274 -15.08 12.64 6.69
C ASN A 274 -15.56 13.44 5.47
N SER A 275 -14.90 13.26 4.32
CA SER A 275 -15.29 13.90 3.08
C SER A 275 -16.42 13.19 2.32
N LEU A 276 -16.56 11.88 2.45
CA LEU A 276 -17.56 11.08 1.74
C LEU A 276 -18.89 11.00 2.49
N ASP A 277 -18.87 11.12 3.83
CA ASP A 277 -20.00 10.84 4.74
C ASP A 277 -21.13 11.91 4.77
N GLY A 278 -21.33 12.64 3.66
CA GLY A 278 -22.41 13.63 3.55
C GLY A 278 -23.04 13.81 2.17
N LYS A 279 -22.55 13.13 1.12
CA LYS A 279 -22.99 13.39 -0.27
C LYS A 279 -23.05 12.17 -1.19
N MET A 280 -22.92 10.94 -0.69
CA MET A 280 -23.12 9.80 -1.59
C MET A 280 -24.58 9.73 -2.04
N PRO A 281 -24.84 9.60 -3.35
CA PRO A 281 -26.19 9.49 -3.86
C PRO A 281 -26.87 8.32 -3.14
N LYS A 282 -28.01 8.59 -2.51
CA LYS A 282 -28.88 7.54 -2.00
C LYS A 282 -29.21 6.63 -3.18
N ALA A 283 -28.83 5.36 -3.05
CA ALA A 283 -29.17 4.35 -4.04
C ALA A 283 -30.68 4.08 -4.02
#